data_AF-A0A3D5SH25-F1
#
_entry.id   AF-A0A3D5SH25-F1
#
_cell.length_a   1.000
_cell.length_b   1.000
_cell.length_c   1.000
_cell.angle_alpha   90.00
_cell.angle_beta   90.00
_cell.angle_gamma   90.00
#
_symmetry.space_group_name_H-M   'P 1'
#
loop_
_entity.id
_entity.type
_entity.pdbx_description
1 polymer ?
#
loop_
_entity_poly.entity_id
_entity_poly.type
_entity_poly.pdbx_seq_one_letter_code
_entity_poly.pdbx_strand_id
1 'polypeptide(L)'
;MFPQKAKIIAEIDSKTYPLGEKIEFSAAGPAMALVALSHTPVERRLYSAMLTAMSSTTAFSDRRQEVFTVRALMELTNVHSLSTIRRGLGGLVAKYSVEREAKSNGNGGRDHSIAFRVFTPEEVIARREERGMKSYARGMESSAGNRSFERVIQRVVE
;
A
#
# COMPACT_ATOMS: atom_id res chain seq x y z
N MET A 1 46.95 -36.34 0.40
CA MET A 1 46.18 -35.59 1.42
C MET A 1 46.35 -34.11 1.15
N PHE A 2 45.28 -33.40 0.79
CA PHE A 2 45.32 -31.94 0.59
C PHE A 2 44.96 -31.22 1.90
N PRO A 3 45.78 -30.29 2.41
CA PRO A 3 45.43 -29.52 3.58
C PRO A 3 44.35 -28.49 3.22
N GLN A 4 43.18 -28.59 3.84
CA GLN A 4 42.12 -27.58 3.72
C GLN A 4 42.56 -26.33 4.51
N LYS A 5 42.82 -25.23 3.79
CA LYS A 5 43.15 -23.94 4.42
C LYS A 5 41.92 -23.32 5.06
N ALA A 6 42.18 -22.61 6.16
CA ALA A 6 41.24 -22.03 7.11
C ALA A 6 40.15 -21.13 6.50
N LYS A 7 39.00 -21.11 7.17
CA LYS A 7 37.86 -20.21 6.91
C LYS A 7 38.31 -18.75 6.97
N ILE A 8 38.25 -18.05 5.85
CA ILE A 8 38.43 -16.60 5.79
C ILE A 8 37.11 -15.98 6.27
N ILE A 9 37.11 -15.45 7.50
CA ILE A 9 36.03 -14.58 7.98
C ILE A 9 36.39 -13.19 7.47
N ALA A 10 35.76 -12.77 6.38
CA ALA A 10 35.93 -11.41 5.87
C ALA A 10 35.24 -10.44 6.84
N GLU A 11 36.03 -9.54 7.45
CA GLU A 11 35.51 -8.35 8.13
C GLU A 11 34.93 -7.42 7.07
N ILE A 12 33.60 -7.37 6.99
CA ILE A 12 32.89 -6.52 6.03
C ILE A 12 32.88 -5.11 6.61
N ASP A 13 33.62 -4.21 5.97
CA ASP A 13 33.66 -2.79 6.33
C ASP A 13 32.26 -2.18 6.17
N SER A 14 31.72 -1.70 7.29
CA SER A 14 30.41 -1.04 7.39
C SER A 14 30.25 0.18 6.45
N LYS A 15 31.34 0.73 5.92
CA LYS A 15 31.31 1.81 4.92
C LYS A 15 30.98 1.35 3.50
N THR A 16 31.24 0.09 3.15
CA THR A 16 30.92 -0.44 1.81
C THR A 16 29.42 -0.65 1.64
N TYR A 17 28.69 -0.81 2.75
CA TYR A 17 27.25 -0.96 2.76
C TYR A 17 26.65 -0.16 3.93
N PRO A 18 26.18 1.08 3.71
CA PRO A 18 25.48 1.86 4.74
C PRO A 18 24.10 1.25 5.02
N LEU A 19 24.06 0.06 5.61
CA LEU A 19 22.85 -0.69 5.98
C LEU A 19 22.38 -0.36 7.41
N GLY A 20 22.88 0.74 7.97
CA GLY A 20 22.79 1.08 9.38
C GLY A 20 22.07 2.39 9.69
N GLU A 21 21.44 3.05 8.71
CA GLU A 21 20.53 4.14 9.07
C GLU A 21 19.34 3.56 9.81
N LYS A 22 19.16 4.04 11.05
CA LYS A 22 17.99 3.77 11.87
C LYS A 22 16.82 4.49 11.22
N ILE A 23 16.23 3.88 10.19
CA ILE A 23 15.01 4.39 9.60
C ILE A 23 13.96 4.30 10.71
N GLU A 24 13.50 5.47 11.15
CA GLU A 24 12.52 5.59 12.22
C GLU A 24 11.29 4.77 11.84
N PHE A 25 10.98 3.77 12.67
CA PHE A 25 9.83 2.90 12.50
C PHE A 25 8.56 3.71 12.72
N SER A 26 8.06 4.37 11.68
CA SER A 26 6.68 4.86 11.69
C SER A 26 5.77 3.64 11.75
N ALA A 27 4.94 3.53 12.79
CA ALA A 27 4.03 2.41 13.00
C ALA A 27 3.08 2.15 11.81
N ALA A 28 2.86 3.16 10.96
CA ALA A 28 2.08 3.06 9.72
C ALA A 28 2.84 2.42 8.53
N GLY A 29 4.18 2.38 8.59
CA GLY A 29 5.06 1.82 7.56
C GLY A 29 4.84 0.32 7.28
N PRO A 30 4.82 -0.57 8.28
CA PRO A 30 4.66 -2.01 8.03
C PRO A 30 3.28 -2.38 7.48
N ALA A 31 2.20 -1.75 7.97
CA ALA A 31 0.85 -1.98 7.47
C ALA A 31 0.71 -1.51 6.00
N MET A 32 1.26 -0.33 5.69
CA MET A 32 1.30 0.19 4.32
C MET A 32 2.08 -0.73 3.39
N ALA A 33 3.19 -1.28 3.86
CA ALA A 33 4.01 -2.19 3.08
C ALA A 33 3.32 -3.52 2.78
N LEU A 34 2.59 -4.08 3.75
CA LEU A 34 1.82 -5.30 3.55
C LEU A 34 0.70 -5.11 2.52
N VAL A 35 0.03 -3.97 2.57
CA VAL A 35 -0.98 -3.60 1.60
C VAL A 35 -0.34 -3.39 0.22
N ALA A 36 0.80 -2.68 0.14
CA ALA A 36 1.54 -2.43 -1.10
C ALA A 36 2.01 -3.72 -1.80
N LEU A 37 2.43 -4.74 -1.05
CA LEU A 37 2.83 -6.04 -1.60
C LEU A 37 1.71 -6.76 -2.33
N SER A 38 0.46 -6.53 -1.92
CA SER A 38 -0.71 -7.10 -2.59
C SER A 38 -1.10 -6.36 -3.87
N HIS A 39 -0.57 -5.17 -4.10
CA HIS A 39 -0.98 -4.27 -5.17
C HIS A 39 -0.08 -4.34 -6.40
N THR A 40 -0.67 -4.09 -7.57
CA THR A 40 0.12 -3.84 -8.79
C THR A 40 0.75 -2.44 -8.72
N PRO A 41 1.79 -2.13 -9.52
CA PRO A 41 2.42 -0.80 -9.49
C PRO A 41 1.44 0.36 -9.73
N VAL A 42 0.45 0.17 -10.61
CA VAL A 42 -0.60 1.17 -10.90
C VAL A 42 -1.51 1.36 -9.70
N GLU A 43 -1.92 0.26 -9.05
CA GLU A 43 -2.75 0.30 -7.84
C GLU A 43 -2.03 0.97 -6.68
N ARG A 44 -0.73 0.70 -6.49
CA ARG A 44 0.09 1.36 -5.45
C ARG A 44 0.10 2.87 -5.62
N ARG A 45 0.34 3.35 -6.85
CA ARG A 45 0.36 4.78 -7.15
C ARG A 45 -1.00 5.45 -6.94
N LEU A 46 -2.09 4.77 -7.30
CA LEU A 46 -3.44 5.27 -7.05
C LEU A 46 -3.74 5.34 -5.55
N TYR A 47 -3.44 4.26 -4.83
CA TYR A 47 -3.71 4.14 -3.41
C TYR A 47 -2.85 5.11 -2.57
N SER A 48 -1.56 5.28 -2.91
CA SER A 48 -0.70 6.25 -2.24
C SER A 48 -1.19 7.69 -2.45
N ALA A 49 -1.55 8.04 -3.69
CA ALA A 49 -2.09 9.38 -4.01
C ALA A 49 -3.40 9.67 -3.26
N MET A 50 -4.27 8.66 -3.15
CA MET A 50 -5.49 8.75 -2.36
C MET A 50 -5.21 8.95 -0.87
N LEU A 51 -4.25 8.21 -0.29
CA LEU A 51 -3.87 8.37 1.12
C LEU A 51 -3.21 9.72 1.42
N THR A 52 -2.41 10.25 0.49
CA THR A 52 -1.82 11.58 0.63
C THR A 52 -2.88 12.68 0.56
N ALA A 53 -3.86 12.54 -0.35
CA ALA A 53 -4.99 13.45 -0.43
C ALA A 53 -5.82 13.40 0.86
N MET A 54 -6.11 12.18 1.34
CA MET A 54 -6.80 11.93 2.61
C MET A 54 -6.15 12.63 3.79
N SER A 55 -4.82 12.50 3.90
CA SER A 55 -4.06 13.12 4.98
C SER A 55 -4.05 14.65 4.89
N SER A 56 -4.11 15.21 3.67
CA SER A 56 -4.10 16.65 3.44
C SER A 56 -5.42 17.33 3.85
N THR A 57 -6.58 16.72 3.60
CA THR A 57 -7.88 17.35 3.88
C THR A 57 -8.34 17.16 5.32
N THR A 58 -7.89 16.10 6.00
CA THR A 58 -8.22 15.84 7.41
C THR A 58 -7.76 16.95 8.37
N ALA A 59 -6.86 17.83 7.95
CA ALA A 59 -6.45 19.00 8.73
C ALA A 59 -7.51 20.12 8.78
N PHE A 60 -8.45 20.16 7.83
CA PHE A 60 -9.42 21.26 7.69
C PHE A 60 -10.90 20.83 7.75
N SER A 61 -11.21 19.53 7.61
CA SER A 61 -12.59 19.06 7.45
C SER A 61 -12.92 17.91 8.39
N ASP A 62 -14.01 18.08 9.14
CA ASP A 62 -14.62 17.11 10.04
C ASP A 62 -14.90 15.77 9.33
N ARG A 63 -14.08 14.73 9.63
CA ARG A 63 -14.20 13.26 9.43
C ARG A 63 -15.07 12.67 8.30
N ARG A 64 -15.43 13.42 7.25
CA ARG A 64 -16.09 12.88 6.07
C ARG A 64 -15.02 12.13 5.28
N GLN A 65 -15.19 10.81 5.21
CA GLN A 65 -14.32 9.93 4.44
C GLN A 65 -14.22 10.48 3.02
N GLU A 66 -12.99 10.67 2.55
CA GLU A 66 -12.77 11.27 1.25
C GLU A 66 -13.28 10.35 0.15
N VAL A 67 -14.14 10.94 -0.67
CA VAL A 67 -14.74 10.29 -1.82
C VAL A 67 -14.05 10.81 -3.07
N PHE A 68 -13.41 9.89 -3.79
CA PHE A 68 -12.67 10.18 -5.01
C PHE A 68 -13.50 9.82 -6.25
N THR A 69 -13.44 10.66 -7.28
CA THR A 69 -14.00 10.33 -8.59
C THR A 69 -12.88 9.95 -9.55
N VAL A 70 -13.19 9.24 -10.64
CA VAL A 70 -12.18 8.86 -11.64
C VAL A 70 -11.44 10.08 -12.19
N ARG A 71 -12.14 11.19 -12.43
CA ARG A 71 -11.53 12.44 -12.93
C ARG A 71 -10.56 13.05 -11.92
N ALA A 72 -10.97 13.16 -10.66
CA ALA A 72 -10.09 13.65 -9.59
C ALA A 72 -8.83 12.80 -9.45
N LEU A 73 -8.94 11.48 -9.64
CA LEU A 73 -7.78 10.59 -9.60
C LEU A 73 -6.86 10.74 -10.80
N MET A 74 -7.39 11.06 -11.99
CA MET A 74 -6.57 11.38 -13.16
C MET A 74 -5.71 12.62 -12.89
N GLU A 75 -6.30 13.63 -12.28
CA GLU A 75 -5.61 14.87 -11.90
C GLU A 75 -4.58 14.62 -10.78
N LEU A 76 -4.97 13.94 -9.70
CA LEU A 76 -4.10 13.64 -8.57
C LEU A 76 -2.90 12.78 -8.94
N THR A 77 -3.09 11.78 -9.81
CA THR A 77 -2.00 10.88 -10.20
C THR A 77 -1.26 11.30 -11.46
N ASN A 78 -1.72 12.35 -12.15
CA ASN A 78 -1.26 12.75 -13.47
C ASN A 78 -1.27 11.59 -14.50
N VAL A 79 -2.27 10.71 -14.40
CA VAL A 79 -2.47 9.60 -15.34
C VAL A 79 -3.63 9.95 -16.26
N HIS A 80 -3.31 10.26 -17.52
CA HIS A 80 -4.31 10.68 -18.52
C HIS A 80 -5.11 9.52 -19.14
N SER A 81 -4.76 8.27 -18.83
CA SER A 81 -5.49 7.09 -19.34
C SER A 81 -6.61 6.67 -18.39
N LEU A 82 -7.85 6.96 -18.78
CA LEU A 82 -9.05 6.54 -18.06
C LEU A 82 -9.14 5.01 -17.91
N SER A 83 -8.73 4.26 -18.94
CA SER A 83 -8.70 2.79 -18.91
C SER A 83 -7.74 2.25 -17.86
N THR A 84 -6.58 2.89 -17.70
CA THR A 84 -5.58 2.52 -16.69
C THR A 84 -6.14 2.75 -15.29
N ILE A 85 -6.79 3.89 -15.06
CA ILE A 85 -7.41 4.18 -13.75
C ILE A 85 -8.56 3.23 -13.45
N ARG A 86 -9.46 2.97 -14.41
CA ARG A 86 -10.58 2.03 -14.18
C ARG A 86 -10.09 0.61 -13.86
N ARG A 87 -9.04 0.15 -14.54
CA ARG A 87 -8.41 -1.15 -14.24
C ARG A 87 -7.77 -1.16 -12.86
N GLY A 88 -6.99 -0.13 -12.52
CA GLY A 88 -6.38 0.00 -11.19
C GLY A 88 -7.43 0.06 -10.07
N LEU A 89 -8.49 0.86 -10.24
CA LEU A 89 -9.62 0.92 -9.30
C LEU A 89 -10.37 -0.42 -9.20
N GLY A 90 -10.52 -1.14 -10.31
CA GLY A 90 -11.07 -2.50 -10.30
C GLY A 90 -10.25 -3.44 -9.42
N GLY A 91 -8.92 -3.39 -9.54
CA GLY A 91 -7.99 -4.15 -8.70
C GLY A 91 -8.05 -3.74 -7.23
N LEU A 92 -8.07 -2.43 -6.93
CA LEU A 92 -8.18 -1.94 -5.55
C LEU A 92 -9.50 -2.35 -4.88
N VAL A 93 -10.61 -2.34 -5.61
CA VAL A 93 -11.91 -2.79 -5.11
C VAL A 93 -11.90 -4.30 -4.85
N ALA A 94 -11.35 -5.10 -5.77
CA ALA A 94 -11.21 -6.54 -5.56
C ALA A 94 -10.34 -6.89 -4.34
N LYS A 95 -9.41 -6.00 -4.00
CA LYS A 95 -8.47 -6.13 -2.87
C LYS A 95 -8.93 -5.40 -1.61
N TYR A 96 -10.16 -4.92 -1.57
CA TYR A 96 -10.79 -4.25 -0.43
C TYR A 96 -10.03 -3.01 0.08
N SER A 97 -9.20 -2.42 -0.77
CA SER A 97 -8.48 -1.18 -0.47
C SER A 97 -9.35 0.06 -0.70
N VAL A 98 -10.36 -0.09 -1.56
CA VAL A 98 -11.29 0.97 -1.94
C VAL A 98 -12.69 0.36 -2.07
N GLU A 99 -13.72 1.10 -1.67
CA GLU A 99 -15.12 0.74 -1.86
C GLU A 99 -15.78 1.66 -2.89
N ARG A 100 -16.68 1.09 -3.70
CA ARG A 100 -17.50 1.87 -4.64
C ARG A 100 -18.74 2.35 -3.92
N GLU A 101 -18.87 3.65 -3.78
CA GLU A 101 -20.08 4.28 -3.31
C GLU A 101 -20.92 4.70 -4.52
N ALA A 102 -22.06 4.04 -4.68
CA ALA A 102 -23.06 4.53 -5.62
C ALA A 102 -23.74 5.73 -4.95
N LYS A 103 -23.56 6.94 -5.51
CA LYS A 103 -24.33 8.11 -5.05
C LYS A 103 -25.82 7.81 -5.27
N SER A 104 -26.54 7.53 -4.18
CA SER A 104 -27.99 7.31 -4.15
C SER A 104 -28.81 8.60 -4.36
N ASN A 105 -28.30 9.55 -5.15
CA ASN A 105 -29.07 10.71 -5.56
C ASN A 105 -29.70 10.37 -6.91
N GLY A 106 -30.96 9.95 -6.84
CA GLY A 106 -31.76 9.41 -7.93
C GLY A 106 -32.00 10.37 -9.08
N ASN A 107 -30.99 10.59 -9.91
CA ASN A 107 -31.21 11.07 -11.26
C ASN A 107 -30.42 10.20 -12.24
N GLY A 108 -31.18 9.41 -13.00
CA GLY A 108 -30.66 8.43 -13.93
C GLY A 108 -29.75 9.06 -14.98
N GLY A 109 -28.71 8.31 -15.35
CA GLY A 109 -27.92 8.58 -16.54
C GLY A 109 -26.53 9.15 -16.27
N ARG A 110 -25.61 8.26 -15.90
CA ARG A 110 -24.25 8.08 -16.47
C ARG A 110 -23.29 7.59 -15.40
N ASP A 111 -22.51 6.56 -15.75
CA ASP A 111 -21.42 5.94 -14.97
C ASP A 111 -20.29 6.90 -14.52
N HIS A 112 -20.48 8.21 -14.67
CA HIS A 112 -19.54 9.27 -14.31
C HIS A 112 -19.65 9.72 -12.85
N SER A 113 -20.64 9.24 -12.09
CA SER A 113 -20.84 9.59 -10.69
C SER A 113 -20.34 8.54 -9.69
N ILE A 114 -19.66 7.48 -10.15
CA ILE A 114 -19.12 6.46 -9.25
C ILE A 114 -18.05 7.09 -8.37
N ALA A 115 -18.37 7.11 -7.09
CA ALA A 115 -17.56 7.62 -6.02
C ALA A 115 -16.76 6.45 -5.43
N PHE A 116 -15.51 6.71 -5.08
CA PHE A 116 -14.59 5.71 -4.53
C PHE A 116 -14.13 6.17 -3.17
N ARG A 117 -14.41 5.37 -2.16
CA ARG A 117 -13.97 5.63 -0.79
C ARG A 117 -12.72 4.81 -0.50
N VAL A 118 -11.71 5.46 0.05
CA VAL A 118 -10.43 4.82 0.41
C VAL A 118 -10.43 4.46 1.89
N PHE A 119 -9.76 3.35 2.21
CA PHE A 119 -9.55 2.89 3.57
C PHE A 119 -8.08 3.03 3.96
N THR A 120 -7.83 3.18 5.26
CA THR A 120 -6.46 3.18 5.77
C THR A 120 -5.86 1.78 5.68
N PRO A 121 -4.52 1.64 5.62
CA PRO A 121 -3.88 0.32 5.53
C PRO A 121 -4.32 -0.68 6.62
N GLU A 122 -4.57 -0.19 7.84
CA GLU A 122 -5.08 -0.99 8.97
C GLU A 122 -6.50 -1.49 8.71
N GLU A 123 -7.40 -0.61 8.26
CA GLU A 123 -8.78 -0.99 7.90
C GLU A 123 -8.82 -2.01 6.76
N VAL A 124 -7.89 -1.89 5.79
CA VAL A 124 -7.77 -2.84 4.68
C VAL A 124 -7.38 -4.22 5.17
N ILE A 125 -6.45 -4.31 6.13
CA ILE A 125 -6.02 -5.58 6.71
C ILE A 125 -7.19 -6.22 7.47
N ALA A 126 -7.86 -5.46 8.35
CA ALA A 126 -9.00 -5.94 9.11
C ALA A 126 -10.13 -6.47 8.20
N ARG A 127 -10.50 -5.70 7.16
CA ARG A 127 -11.53 -6.12 6.18
C ARG A 127 -11.15 -7.38 5.41
N ARG A 128 -9.87 -7.57 5.10
CA ARG A 128 -9.39 -8.77 4.41
C ARG A 128 -9.49 -10.00 5.31
N GLU A 129 -9.15 -9.86 6.58
CA GLU A 129 -9.25 -10.91 7.58
C GLU A 129 -10.69 -11.33 7.84
N GLU A 130 -11.61 -10.36 7.99
CA GLU A 130 -13.05 -10.62 8.13
C GLU A 130 -13.63 -11.43 6.97
N ARG A 131 -13.11 -11.23 5.75
CA ARG A 131 -13.53 -11.97 4.55
C ARG A 131 -12.75 -13.25 4.31
N GLY A 132 -11.90 -13.66 5.26
CA GLY A 132 -11.13 -14.90 5.18
C GLY A 132 -10.05 -14.89 4.09
N MET A 133 -9.68 -13.72 3.55
CA MET A 133 -8.49 -13.63 2.72
C MET A 133 -7.27 -13.78 3.62
N LYS A 134 -6.37 -14.70 3.27
CA LYS A 134 -5.08 -14.86 3.94
C LYS A 134 -4.25 -13.61 3.66
N SER A 135 -4.39 -12.60 4.50
CA SER A 135 -3.45 -11.49 4.58
C SER A 135 -2.05 -12.08 4.78
N TYR A 136 -1.06 -11.61 4.05
CA TYR A 136 0.35 -12.04 4.21
C TYR A 136 0.83 -11.93 5.66
N ALA A 137 0.14 -11.14 6.50
CA ALA A 137 0.26 -11.08 7.96
C ALA A 137 0.24 -12.44 8.66
N ARG A 138 -0.59 -13.41 8.22
CA ARG A 138 -0.65 -14.73 8.88
C ARG A 138 0.60 -15.59 8.64
N GLY A 139 1.37 -15.29 7.59
CA GLY A 139 2.71 -15.86 7.38
C GLY A 139 3.79 -15.18 8.24
N MET A 140 3.52 -13.99 8.78
CA MET A 140 4.47 -13.18 9.55
C MET A 140 4.51 -13.52 11.04
N GLU A 141 3.41 -14.00 11.63
CA GLU A 141 3.42 -14.45 13.05
C GLU A 141 4.43 -15.59 13.27
N SER A 142 4.67 -16.39 12.24
CA SER A 142 5.72 -17.43 12.22
C SER A 142 7.15 -16.88 12.05
N SER A 143 7.33 -15.60 11.70
CA SER A 143 8.61 -15.00 11.28
C SER A 143 8.97 -13.70 12.02
N ALA A 144 8.31 -13.41 13.15
CA ALA A 144 8.45 -12.19 13.97
C ALA A 144 9.87 -11.89 14.53
N GLY A 145 10.91 -12.58 14.08
CA GLY A 145 12.32 -12.32 14.41
C GLY A 145 13.23 -11.92 13.24
N ASN A 146 12.76 -11.92 11.98
CA ASN A 146 13.64 -11.74 10.83
C ASN A 146 13.71 -10.28 10.34
N ARG A 147 14.65 -9.49 10.91
CA ARG A 147 14.98 -8.11 10.50
C ARG A 147 15.28 -7.94 9.00
N SER A 148 15.73 -9.00 8.34
CA SER A 148 15.98 -9.02 6.90
C SER A 148 14.69 -8.95 6.07
N PHE A 149 13.61 -9.54 6.57
CA PHE A 149 12.31 -9.56 5.88
C PHE A 149 11.62 -8.20 5.96
N GLU A 150 11.65 -7.55 7.13
CA GLU A 150 11.11 -6.20 7.32
C GLU A 150 11.75 -5.18 6.37
N ARG A 151 13.06 -5.28 6.13
CA ARG A 151 13.78 -4.41 5.17
C ARG A 151 13.36 -4.64 3.72
N VAL A 152 13.11 -5.88 3.32
CA VAL A 152 12.63 -6.19 1.95
C VAL A 152 11.22 -5.63 1.75
N ILE A 153 10.38 -5.75 2.76
CA ILE A 153 9.02 -5.21 2.78
C ILE A 153 9.05 -3.67 2.68
N GLN A 154 9.98 -3.01 3.38
CA GLN A 154 10.15 -1.56 3.34
C GLN A 154 10.61 -1.03 1.97
N ARG A 155 11.51 -1.74 1.28
CA ARG A 155 11.96 -1.39 -0.08
C ARG A 155 10.83 -1.38 -1.12
N VAL A 156 9.71 -2.02 -0.83
CA VAL A 156 8.54 -2.04 -1.73
C VAL A 156 7.68 -0.78 -1.60
N VAL A 157 7.83 -0.03 -0.51
CA VAL A 157 7.10 1.20 -0.21
C VAL A 157 7.84 2.46 -0.66
N GLU A 158 9.18 2.42 -0.68
CA GLU A 158 10.03 3.44 -1.34
C GLU A 158 9.81 3.50 -2.86
#